data_AF-A0A538CXL1-F1
#
_entry.id   AF-A0A538CXL1-F1
#
_cell.length_a   1.000
_cell.length_b   1.000
_cell.length_c   1.000
_cell.angle_alpha   90.00
_cell.angle_beta   90.00
_cell.angle_gamma   90.00
#
_symmetry.space_group_name_H-M   'P 1'
#
loop_
_entity.id
_entity.type
_entity.pdbx_description
1 polymer ?
#
loop_
_entity_poly.entity_id
_entity_poly.type
_entity_poly.pdbx_seq_one_letter_code
_entity_poly.pdbx_strand_id
1 'polypeptide(L)'
;MGTTVLRVPKGFNFFFHWIFVHVPHHVDVRIPCYHLSRAADAIKEAFPGVVAERKMRLGDYIRTTRACKLFDFDTGRWYSYRRGLATLNP
;
A
#
# COMPACT_ATOMS: atom_id res chain seq x y z
N MET A 1 -2.28 10.02 12.89
CA MET A 1 -2.48 9.85 11.43
C MET A 1 -1.09 9.72 10.83
N GLY A 2 -0.72 8.54 10.32
CA GLY A 2 0.63 8.26 9.83
C GLY A 2 0.57 7.77 8.40
N THR A 3 1.65 7.94 7.65
CA THR A 3 1.76 7.40 6.29
C THR A 3 2.40 6.02 6.33
N THR A 4 1.96 5.10 5.47
CA THR A 4 2.50 3.74 5.40
C THR A 4 3.41 3.60 4.19
N VAL A 5 4.64 3.14 4.41
CA VAL A 5 5.61 2.81 3.35
C VAL A 5 5.79 1.30 3.32
N LEU A 6 5.52 0.68 2.17
CA LEU A 6 5.64 -0.76 1.97
C LEU A 6 6.90 -1.07 1.14
N ARG A 7 7.88 -1.72 1.76
CA ARG A 7 9.10 -2.15 1.09
C ARG A 7 8.88 -3.47 0.38
N VAL A 8 9.02 -3.45 -0.94
CA VAL A 8 8.88 -4.61 -1.83
C VAL A 8 10.23 -5.00 -2.45
N PRO A 9 10.36 -6.23 -3.01
CA PRO A 9 11.54 -6.61 -3.78
C PRO A 9 11.84 -5.63 -4.94
N LYS A 10 13.11 -5.45 -5.31
CA LYS A 10 13.54 -4.42 -6.28
C LYS A 10 12.76 -4.45 -7.61
N GLY A 11 12.50 -5.64 -8.17
CA GLY A 11 11.74 -5.78 -9.43
C GLY A 11 10.27 -5.38 -9.32
N PHE A 12 9.68 -5.42 -8.12
CA PHE A 12 8.28 -5.06 -7.92
C PHE A 12 8.06 -3.56 -8.02
N ASN A 13 9.00 -2.78 -7.51
CA ASN A 13 8.93 -1.32 -7.62
C ASN A 13 8.86 -0.88 -9.08
N PHE A 14 9.67 -1.50 -9.95
CA PHE A 14 9.63 -1.19 -11.38
C PHE A 14 8.27 -1.54 -12.00
N PHE A 15 7.79 -2.78 -11.79
CA PHE A 15 6.52 -3.24 -12.37
C PHE A 15 5.30 -2.44 -11.88
N PHE A 16 5.29 -2.07 -10.60
CA PHE A 16 4.20 -1.32 -9.97
C PHE A 16 4.46 0.19 -9.90
N HIS A 17 5.40 0.72 -10.68
CA HIS A 17 5.69 2.16 -10.74
C HIS A 17 5.91 2.81 -9.36
N TRP A 18 6.57 2.11 -8.45
CA TRP A 18 6.89 2.54 -7.08
C TRP A 18 5.68 2.93 -6.21
N ILE A 19 4.47 2.44 -6.55
CA ILE A 19 3.24 2.76 -5.82
C ILE A 19 3.34 2.54 -4.30
N PHE A 20 4.06 1.50 -3.89
CA PHE A 20 4.22 1.10 -2.48
C PHE A 20 5.08 2.04 -1.64
N VAL A 21 5.82 2.94 -2.29
CA VAL A 21 6.65 3.97 -1.67
C VAL A 21 6.31 5.36 -2.21
N HIS A 22 5.11 5.54 -2.76
CA HIS A 22 4.75 6.71 -3.58
C HIS A 22 4.43 7.98 -2.79
N VAL A 23 4.32 7.88 -1.47
CA VAL A 23 4.01 9.01 -0.58
C VAL A 23 4.86 10.26 -0.85
N PRO A 24 6.20 10.20 -1.03
CA PRO A 24 6.99 11.39 -1.33
C PRO A 24 6.60 12.09 -2.62
N HIS A 25 6.06 11.36 -3.61
CA HIS A 25 5.57 11.94 -4.87
C HIS A 25 4.33 12.81 -4.64
N HIS A 26 3.45 12.43 -3.71
CA HIS A 26 2.30 13.25 -3.34
C HIS A 26 2.69 14.50 -2.53
N VAL A 27 3.85 14.48 -1.88
CA VAL A 27 4.43 15.65 -1.19
C VAL A 27 5.10 16.59 -2.19
N ASP A 28 5.87 16.03 -3.14
CA ASP A 28 6.49 16.77 -4.23
C ASP A 28 6.50 15.93 -5.52
N VAL A 29 5.59 16.26 -6.43
CA VAL A 29 5.38 15.53 -7.71
C VAL A 29 6.56 15.62 -8.66
N ARG A 30 7.54 16.51 -8.39
CA ARG A 30 8.77 16.61 -9.20
C ARG A 30 9.74 15.48 -8.92
N ILE A 31 9.58 14.75 -7.80
CA ILE A 31 10.43 13.61 -7.46
C ILE A 31 10.08 12.45 -8.39
N PRO A 32 11.00 11.98 -9.25
CA PRO A 32 10.73 10.89 -10.17
C PRO A 32 10.63 9.54 -9.43
N CYS A 33 9.91 8.59 -10.02
CA CYS A 33 9.59 7.31 -9.36
C CYS A 33 10.82 6.55 -8.82
N TYR A 34 11.91 6.55 -9.59
CA TYR A 34 13.15 5.87 -9.23
C TYR A 34 13.90 6.52 -8.04
N HIS A 35 13.54 7.73 -7.62
CA HIS A 35 14.06 8.39 -6.42
C HIS A 35 13.16 8.24 -5.18
N LEU A 36 11.96 7.66 -5.32
CA LEU A 36 10.98 7.61 -4.24
C LEU A 36 11.44 6.81 -3.02
N SER A 37 12.21 5.74 -3.21
CA SER A 37 12.76 4.99 -2.08
C SER A 37 13.65 5.85 -1.19
N ARG A 38 14.51 6.67 -1.80
CA ARG A 38 15.42 7.58 -1.08
C ARG A 38 14.65 8.75 -0.46
N ALA A 39 13.65 9.28 -1.16
CA ALA A 39 12.80 10.33 -0.61
C ALA A 39 11.98 9.83 0.58
N ALA A 40 11.48 8.59 0.55
CA ALA A 40 10.78 7.97 1.67
C ALA A 40 11.70 7.78 2.89
N ASP A 41 12.97 7.45 2.68
CA ASP A 41 13.97 7.38 3.75
C ASP A 41 14.18 8.76 4.41
N ALA A 42 14.32 9.82 3.60
CA ALA A 42 14.47 11.19 4.09
C ALA A 42 13.24 11.66 4.91
N ILE A 43 12.02 11.34 4.47
CA ILE A 43 10.80 11.65 5.24
C ILE A 43 10.79 10.90 6.57
N LYS A 44 11.15 9.61 6.57
CA LYS A 44 11.19 8.80 7.80
C LYS A 44 12.20 9.34 8.81
N GLU A 45 13.36 9.81 8.33
CA GLU A 45 14.39 10.42 9.17
C GLU A 45 13.95 11.76 9.74
N ALA A 46 13.31 12.62 8.94
CA ALA A 46 12.79 13.91 9.37
C ALA A 46 11.60 13.81 10.34
N PHE A 47 10.80 12.74 10.25
CA PHE A 47 9.58 12.54 11.04
C PHE A 47 9.58 11.19 11.77
N PRO A 48 10.47 10.99 12.76
CA PRO A 48 10.57 9.73 13.49
C PRO A 48 9.25 9.41 14.20
N GLY A 49 8.80 8.16 14.10
CA GLY A 49 7.55 7.69 14.72
C GLY A 49 6.27 8.00 13.95
N VAL A 50 6.32 8.81 12.88
CA VAL A 50 5.14 9.15 12.06
C VAL A 50 4.97 8.18 10.88
N VAL A 51 6.08 7.70 10.32
CA VAL A 51 6.08 6.81 9.15
C VAL A 51 6.05 5.35 9.59
N ALA A 52 4.95 4.65 9.29
CA ALA A 52 4.86 3.21 9.50
C ALA A 52 5.49 2.47 8.32
N GLU A 53 6.64 1.84 8.54
CA GLU A 53 7.31 1.05 7.51
C GLU A 53 7.08 -0.45 7.70
N ARG A 54 6.71 -1.16 6.63
CA ARG A 54 6.52 -2.63 6.63
C ARG A 54 7.11 -3.26 5.37
N LYS A 55 7.51 -4.52 5.46
CA LYS A 55 7.90 -5.32 4.29
C LYS A 55 6.66 -6.00 3.70
N MET A 56 6.55 -6.03 2.38
CA MET A 56 5.47 -6.72 1.67
C MET A 56 6.04 -7.72 0.68
N ARG A 57 5.55 -8.96 0.73
CA ARG A 57 5.92 -10.03 -0.20
C ARG A 57 4.88 -10.13 -1.33
N LEU A 58 5.23 -10.79 -2.44
CA LEU A 58 4.28 -11.08 -3.52
C LEU A 58 3.04 -11.81 -3.03
N GLY A 59 3.21 -12.81 -2.15
CA GLY A 59 2.10 -13.56 -1.58
C GLY A 59 1.13 -12.69 -0.79
N ASP A 60 1.63 -11.65 -0.11
CA ASP A 60 0.79 -10.70 0.63
C ASP A 60 -0.05 -9.86 -0.34
N TYR A 61 0.56 -9.39 -1.42
CA TYR A 61 -0.15 -8.66 -2.48
C TYR A 61 -1.26 -9.51 -3.11
N ILE A 62 -0.94 -10.76 -3.52
CA ILE A 62 -1.91 -11.67 -4.12
C ILE A 62 -3.05 -11.98 -3.13
N ARG A 63 -2.73 -12.30 -1.87
CA ARG A 63 -3.74 -12.60 -0.85
C ARG A 63 -4.66 -11.40 -0.62
N THR A 64 -4.09 -10.21 -0.44
CA THR A 64 -4.83 -8.98 -0.16
C THR A 64 -5.74 -8.61 -1.33
N THR A 65 -5.19 -8.56 -2.55
CA THR A 65 -5.97 -8.19 -3.74
C THR A 65 -7.05 -9.20 -4.08
N ARG A 66 -6.93 -10.49 -3.70
CA ARG A 66 -8.00 -11.50 -3.86
C ARG A 66 -9.10 -11.37 -2.80
N ALA A 67 -8.73 -10.99 -1.58
CA ALA A 67 -9.65 -10.90 -0.44
C ALA A 67 -10.40 -9.56 -0.36
N CYS A 68 -9.78 -8.46 -0.80
CA CYS A 68 -10.35 -7.12 -0.65
C CYS A 68 -10.97 -6.65 -1.97
N LYS A 69 -12.18 -7.12 -2.27
CA LYS A 69 -12.92 -6.75 -3.50
C LYS A 69 -14.15 -5.89 -3.22
N LEU A 70 -14.87 -6.22 -2.16
CA LEU A 70 -16.08 -5.52 -1.72
C LEU A 70 -15.87 -5.05 -0.29
N PHE A 71 -16.21 -3.80 -0.02
CA PHE A 71 -16.18 -3.24 1.32
C PHE A 71 -17.60 -3.15 1.87
N ASP A 72 -17.79 -3.70 3.06
CA ASP A 72 -19.01 -3.60 3.83
C ASP A 72 -18.87 -2.44 4.82
N PHE A 73 -19.69 -1.40 4.62
CA PHE A 73 -19.66 -0.18 5.42
C PHE A 73 -20.23 -0.36 6.82
N ASP A 74 -21.12 -1.34 7.05
CA ASP A 74 -21.74 -1.56 8.36
C ASP A 74 -20.79 -2.30 9.30
N THR A 75 -20.07 -3.30 8.78
CA THR A 75 -19.12 -4.09 9.59
C THR A 75 -17.67 -3.64 9.47
N GLY A 76 -17.36 -2.73 8.53
CA GLY A 76 -16.01 -2.24 8.26
C GLY A 76 -15.08 -3.32 7.70
N ARG A 77 -15.62 -4.33 7.02
CA ARG A 77 -14.86 -5.51 6.56
C ARG A 77 -14.74 -5.57 5.05
N TRP A 78 -13.64 -6.17 4.61
CA TRP A 78 -13.40 -6.49 3.21
C TRP A 78 -13.76 -7.94 2.90
N TYR A 79 -14.42 -8.14 1.75
CA TYR A 79 -14.85 -9.45 1.25
C TYR A 79 -14.36 -9.69 -0.18
N SER A 80 -14.13 -10.96 -0.51
CA SER A 80 -14.03 -11.39 -1.91
C SER A 80 -15.42 -11.39 -2.54
N TYR A 81 -15.54 -11.36 -3.87
CA TYR A 81 -16.86 -11.40 -4.53
C TYR A 81 -17.70 -12.62 -4.12
N ARG A 82 -17.08 -13.80 -4.08
CA ARG A 82 -17.76 -15.04 -3.63
C ARG A 82 -18.34 -14.90 -2.21
N ARG A 83 -17.56 -14.33 -1.30
CA ARG A 83 -17.99 -14.18 0.10
C ARG A 83 -19.01 -13.05 0.26
N GLY A 84 -18.82 -11.94 -0.45
CA GLY A 84 -19.74 -10.81 -0.46
C GLY A 84 -21.12 -11.19 -0.97
N LEU A 85 -21.22 -11.96 -2.05
CA LEU A 85 -22.50 -12.48 -2.54
C LEU A 85 -23.26 -13.29 -1.47
N ALA A 86 -22.55 -14.13 -0.70
CA ALA A 86 -23.17 -14.93 0.35
C ALA A 86 -23.50 -14.18 1.64
N THR A 87 -22.95 -12.97 1.86
CA THR A 87 -23.05 -12.24 3.13
C THR A 87 -23.83 -10.92 3.00
N LEU A 88 -23.75 -10.23 1.87
CA LEU A 88 -24.33 -8.90 1.65
C LEU A 88 -25.63 -8.91 0.85
N ASN A 89 -25.97 -10.02 0.20
CA ASN A 89 -27.21 -10.19 -0.55
C ASN A 89 -27.76 -11.61 -0.32
N PRO A 90 -28.22 -11.92 0.90
CA PRO A 90 -28.70 -13.26 1.26
C PRO A 90 -29.94 -13.70 0.48
#